data_AF-A0A2M7W452-F1
#
_entry.id   AF-A0A2M7W452-F1
#
_cell.length_a   1.000
_cell.length_b   1.000
_cell.length_c   1.000
_cell.angle_alpha   90.00
_cell.angle_beta   90.00
_cell.angle_gamma   90.00
#
_symmetry.space_group_name_H-M   'P 1'
#
loop_
_entity.id
_entity.type
_entity.pdbx_description
1 polymer ?
#
loop_
_entity_poly.entity_id
_entity_poly.type
_entity_poly.pdbx_seq_one_letter_code
_entity_poly.pdbx_strand_id
1 'polypeptide(L)'
;MVTAMESILQPTKNLIKLLKSAVDIVDLSDAKFMHPIELLPVSALISEGSKKYIKPKDEVCKSYLNYFNFPSGLTKPKLPSSKYIPIYKFSASKKDDKSLRDKSTILESLIAICLSKLGSPEGSVSALNLAIDEIISNIEDHSEAEFGWINAQFYPAKEYLDVCMLDSGITIAGKYKKVGIDYVQYID
;
A
#
# COMPACT_ATOMS: atom_id res chain seq x y z
N MET A 1 -14.40 -18.42 -0.56
CA MET A 1 -14.08 -17.62 0.65
C MET A 1 -12.76 -18.06 1.31
N VAL A 2 -12.56 -19.35 1.61
CA VAL A 2 -11.31 -19.88 2.21
C VAL A 2 -10.06 -19.54 1.37
N THR A 3 -10.09 -19.74 0.05
CA THR A 3 -8.95 -19.48 -0.86
C THR A 3 -8.57 -17.99 -0.95
N ALA A 4 -9.53 -17.08 -0.77
CA ALA A 4 -9.28 -15.64 -0.78
C ALA A 4 -8.62 -15.19 0.54
N MET A 5 -9.06 -15.72 1.68
CA MET A 5 -8.42 -15.46 2.97
C MET A 5 -7.00 -16.03 3.02
N GLU A 6 -6.77 -17.24 2.49
CA GLU A 6 -5.43 -17.81 2.38
C GLU A 6 -4.49 -16.94 1.52
N SER A 7 -5.03 -16.32 0.46
CA SER A 7 -4.28 -15.40 -0.40
C SER A 7 -3.83 -14.10 0.27
N ILE A 8 -4.38 -13.79 1.45
CA ILE A 8 -3.97 -12.65 2.29
C ILE A 8 -3.11 -13.12 3.48
N LEU A 9 -3.51 -14.20 4.15
CA LEU A 9 -2.86 -14.69 5.37
C LEU A 9 -1.40 -15.10 5.15
N GLN A 10 -1.09 -15.79 4.05
CA GLN A 10 0.27 -16.24 3.80
C GLN A 10 1.21 -15.06 3.51
N PRO A 11 0.85 -14.09 2.65
CA PRO A 11 1.61 -12.84 2.50
C PRO A 11 1.78 -12.06 3.82
N THR A 12 0.76 -11.97 4.67
CA THR A 12 0.90 -11.30 5.98
C THR A 12 1.91 -12.01 6.88
N LYS A 13 1.90 -13.35 6.93
CA LYS A 13 2.88 -14.12 7.70
C LYS A 13 4.30 -13.92 7.17
N ASN A 14 4.47 -13.91 5.86
CA ASN A 14 5.75 -13.64 5.22
C ASN A 14 6.25 -12.24 5.57
N LEU A 15 5.39 -11.22 5.49
CA LEU A 15 5.71 -9.85 5.89
C LEU A 15 6.17 -9.80 7.34
N ILE A 16 5.43 -10.38 8.29
CA ILE A 16 5.80 -10.39 9.71
C ILE A 16 7.18 -11.04 9.90
N LYS A 17 7.43 -12.18 9.24
CA LYS A 17 8.74 -12.85 9.29
C LYS A 17 9.85 -11.94 8.76
N LEU A 18 9.62 -11.29 7.62
CA LEU A 18 10.58 -10.38 7.00
C LEU A 18 10.87 -9.18 7.90
N LEU A 19 9.84 -8.52 8.43
CA LEU A 19 9.97 -7.36 9.34
C LEU A 19 10.74 -7.72 10.61
N LYS A 20 10.50 -8.92 11.20
CA LYS A 20 11.24 -9.40 12.38
C LYS A 20 12.72 -9.64 12.08
N SER A 21 13.07 -10.06 10.87
CA SER A 21 14.46 -10.28 10.45
C SER A 21 15.16 -9.01 9.94
N ALA A 22 14.40 -7.98 9.57
CA ALA A 22 14.91 -6.78 8.90
C ALA A 22 15.49 -5.75 9.90
N VAL A 23 16.45 -6.18 10.73
CA VAL A 23 17.12 -5.31 11.71
C VAL A 23 18.00 -4.29 10.98
N ASP A 24 19.06 -4.75 10.30
CA ASP A 24 20.02 -3.89 9.59
C ASP A 24 19.88 -3.93 8.07
N ILE A 25 19.39 -5.05 7.53
CA ILE A 25 19.26 -5.31 6.10
C ILE A 25 17.95 -6.04 5.82
N VAL A 26 17.30 -5.66 4.71
CA VAL A 26 16.14 -6.40 4.19
C VAL A 26 16.65 -7.44 3.19
N ASP A 27 16.63 -8.72 3.55
CA ASP A 27 17.03 -9.80 2.63
C ASP A 27 15.83 -10.33 1.86
N LEU A 28 15.77 -10.04 0.55
CA LEU A 28 14.74 -10.56 -0.35
C LEU A 28 15.26 -11.69 -1.24
N SER A 29 16.47 -12.21 -1.00
CA SER A 29 17.16 -13.13 -1.92
C SER A 29 16.37 -14.41 -2.22
N ASP A 30 15.56 -14.88 -1.28
CA ASP A 30 14.68 -16.06 -1.43
C ASP A 30 13.25 -15.71 -1.89
N ALA A 31 12.94 -14.43 -2.10
CA ALA A 31 11.63 -14.00 -2.59
C ALA A 31 11.42 -14.47 -4.05
N LYS A 32 10.25 -15.07 -4.29
CA LYS A 32 9.80 -15.49 -5.64
C LYS A 32 8.65 -14.63 -6.17
N PHE A 33 7.89 -14.04 -5.27
CA PHE A 33 6.79 -13.14 -5.55
C PHE A 33 6.50 -12.33 -4.28
N MET A 34 5.94 -11.13 -4.43
CA MET A 34 5.51 -10.31 -3.30
C MET A 34 4.15 -9.69 -3.62
N HIS A 35 3.20 -9.83 -2.71
CA HIS A 35 1.89 -9.20 -2.82
C HIS A 35 1.94 -7.72 -2.43
N PRO A 36 0.95 -6.90 -2.81
CA PRO A 36 0.84 -5.51 -2.37
C PRO A 36 1.09 -5.29 -0.87
N ILE A 37 0.50 -6.14 -0.02
CA ILE A 37 0.68 -6.12 1.44
C ILE A 37 2.13 -6.38 1.89
N GLU A 38 2.95 -7.08 1.10
CA GLU A 38 4.38 -7.27 1.37
C GLU A 38 5.22 -6.15 0.73
N LEU A 39 4.92 -5.81 -0.52
CA LEU A 39 5.61 -4.81 -1.33
C LEU A 39 5.66 -3.46 -0.63
N LEU A 40 4.50 -2.94 -0.22
CA LEU A 40 4.37 -1.55 0.21
C LEU A 40 5.09 -1.28 1.55
N PRO A 41 4.92 -2.11 2.61
CA PRO A 41 5.62 -1.89 3.87
C PRO A 41 7.14 -2.08 3.74
N VAL A 42 7.57 -3.02 2.92
CA VAL A 42 9.00 -3.23 2.67
C VAL A 42 9.60 -2.06 1.89
N SER A 43 8.87 -1.52 0.92
CA SER A 43 9.23 -0.32 0.18
C SER A 43 9.43 0.88 1.10
N ALA A 44 8.47 1.14 1.99
CA ALA A 44 8.55 2.24 2.96
C ALA A 44 9.73 2.03 3.92
N LEU A 45 9.89 0.81 4.44
CA LEU A 45 11.00 0.45 5.34
C LEU A 45 12.38 0.71 4.69
N ILE A 46 12.55 0.34 3.42
CA ILE A 46 13.79 0.56 2.68
C ILE A 46 14.00 2.05 2.38
N SER A 47 12.95 2.71 1.87
CA SER A 47 13.05 4.06 1.31
C SER A 47 13.10 5.15 2.38
N GLU A 48 12.24 5.09 3.39
CA GLU A 48 12.20 6.08 4.47
C GLU A 48 13.18 5.74 5.59
N GLY A 49 13.29 4.45 5.91
CA GLY A 49 14.28 3.96 6.89
C GLY A 49 15.72 3.95 6.39
N SER A 50 15.95 4.29 5.11
CA SER A 50 17.27 4.23 4.45
C SER A 50 17.97 2.88 4.61
N LYS A 51 17.21 1.78 4.67
CA LYS A 51 17.76 0.44 4.88
C LYS A 51 18.39 -0.11 3.61
N LYS A 52 19.51 -0.81 3.76
CA LYS A 52 20.07 -1.62 2.67
C LYS A 52 19.16 -2.83 2.43
N TYR A 53 19.16 -3.33 1.20
CA TYR A 53 18.44 -4.55 0.88
C TYR A 53 19.19 -5.43 -0.13
N ILE A 54 18.97 -6.73 -0.02
CA ILE A 54 19.44 -7.73 -0.98
C ILE A 54 18.29 -8.00 -1.95
N LYS A 55 18.57 -7.92 -3.26
CA LYS A 55 17.57 -8.18 -4.30
C LYS A 55 17.21 -9.67 -4.36
N PRO A 56 15.99 -10.04 -4.80
CA PRO A 56 15.63 -11.43 -5.09
C PRO A 56 16.64 -12.10 -5.98
N LYS A 57 16.87 -13.42 -5.86
CA LYS A 57 17.67 -14.18 -6.84
C LYS A 57 16.85 -14.52 -8.08
N ASP A 58 15.55 -14.73 -7.91
CA ASP A 58 14.61 -15.06 -8.98
C ASP A 58 14.42 -13.87 -9.94
N GLU A 59 14.74 -14.07 -11.22
CA GLU A 59 14.68 -13.00 -12.24
C GLU A 59 13.26 -12.53 -12.52
N VAL A 60 12.26 -13.42 -12.43
CA VAL A 60 10.85 -13.05 -12.62
C VAL A 60 10.41 -12.12 -11.50
N CYS A 61 10.77 -12.43 -10.26
CA CYS A 61 10.53 -11.58 -9.10
C CYS A 61 11.24 -10.23 -9.25
N LYS A 62 12.52 -10.20 -9.65
CA LYS A 62 13.24 -8.93 -9.92
C LYS A 62 12.52 -8.07 -10.95
N SER A 63 12.13 -8.64 -12.09
CA SER A 63 11.40 -7.93 -13.14
C SER A 63 10.06 -7.41 -12.64
N TYR A 64 9.34 -8.21 -11.85
CA TYR A 64 8.09 -7.81 -11.20
C TYR A 64 8.28 -6.64 -10.23
N LEU A 65 9.29 -6.67 -9.37
CA LEU A 65 9.61 -5.56 -8.46
C LEU A 65 9.92 -4.26 -9.23
N ASN A 66 10.70 -4.36 -10.32
CA ASN A 66 10.98 -3.21 -11.18
C ASN A 66 9.70 -2.65 -11.84
N TYR A 67 8.76 -3.51 -12.23
CA TYR A 67 7.48 -3.11 -12.80
C TYR A 67 6.60 -2.29 -11.84
N PHE A 68 6.74 -2.54 -10.53
CA PHE A 68 6.08 -1.80 -9.46
C PHE A 68 6.89 -0.59 -8.95
N ASN A 69 8.03 -0.26 -9.57
CA ASN A 69 8.93 0.80 -9.14
C ASN A 69 9.49 0.61 -7.71
N PHE A 70 9.64 -0.64 -7.28
CA PHE A 70 10.24 -0.97 -5.98
C PHE A 70 11.75 -0.61 -5.93
N PRO A 71 12.30 -0.15 -4.79
CA PRO A 71 11.60 0.14 -3.54
C PRO A 71 11.04 1.57 -3.48
N SER A 72 11.61 2.50 -4.24
CA SER A 72 11.41 3.95 -4.07
C SER A 72 10.02 4.45 -4.44
N GLY A 73 9.31 3.71 -5.29
CA GLY A 73 8.04 4.13 -5.85
C GLY A 73 8.16 5.29 -6.83
N LEU A 74 7.00 5.73 -7.30
CA LEU A 74 6.82 6.94 -8.11
C LEU A 74 6.36 8.09 -7.21
N THR A 75 6.76 9.31 -7.54
CA THR A 75 6.30 10.56 -6.88
C THR A 75 5.37 11.39 -7.76
N LYS A 76 5.05 10.87 -8.94
CA LYS A 76 4.00 11.34 -9.83
C LYS A 76 3.16 10.14 -10.21
N PRO A 77 1.82 10.23 -10.16
CA PRO A 77 0.99 9.11 -10.51
C PRO A 77 1.13 8.85 -12.01
N LYS A 78 1.37 7.59 -12.38
CA LYS A 78 1.32 7.17 -13.79
C LYS A 78 -0.14 6.99 -14.16
N LEU A 79 -0.49 7.32 -15.42
CA LEU A 79 -1.86 7.19 -15.94
C LEU A 79 -2.51 5.84 -15.54
N PRO A 80 -3.84 5.81 -15.32
CA PRO A 80 -4.52 4.66 -14.76
C PRO A 80 -4.30 3.41 -15.62
N SER A 81 -3.68 2.39 -15.02
CA SER A 81 -3.63 1.04 -15.58
C SER A 81 -4.86 0.28 -15.11
N SER A 82 -5.54 -0.43 -16.01
CA SER A 82 -6.71 -1.24 -15.66
C SER A 82 -6.39 -2.50 -14.84
N LYS A 83 -5.12 -2.73 -14.50
CA LYS A 83 -4.68 -3.96 -13.82
C LYS A 83 -3.92 -3.73 -12.52
N TYR A 84 -3.32 -2.57 -12.29
CA TYR A 84 -2.47 -2.34 -11.13
C TYR A 84 -2.19 -0.85 -10.91
N ILE A 85 -1.77 -0.49 -9.70
CA ILE A 85 -1.15 0.79 -9.36
C ILE A 85 0.27 0.44 -8.88
N PRO A 86 1.34 0.99 -9.51
CA PRO A 86 2.71 0.79 -9.02
C PRO A 86 2.85 1.38 -7.60
N ILE A 87 3.98 1.12 -6.93
CA ILE A 87 4.24 1.80 -5.65
C ILE A 87 4.26 3.30 -5.90
N TYR A 88 3.33 3.99 -5.26
CA TYR A 88 3.15 5.42 -5.37
C TYR A 88 3.32 6.08 -4.01
N LYS A 89 4.21 7.06 -3.94
CA LYS A 89 4.50 7.87 -2.75
C LYS A 89 3.95 9.28 -2.96
N PHE A 90 2.94 9.64 -2.19
CA PHE A 90 2.28 10.94 -2.24
C PHE A 90 2.57 11.77 -0.98
N SER A 91 2.43 13.09 -1.11
CA SER A 91 2.55 14.02 0.02
C SER A 91 1.39 13.78 0.99
N ALA A 92 1.67 13.61 2.29
CA ALA A 92 0.61 13.55 3.30
C ALA A 92 0.21 14.95 3.81
N SER A 93 0.61 16.02 3.13
CA SER A 93 0.34 17.40 3.55
C SER A 93 -0.85 18.01 2.82
N LYS A 94 -1.94 18.28 3.56
CA LYS A 94 -3.12 19.01 3.03
C LYS A 94 -2.88 20.43 2.53
N LYS A 95 -1.70 21.00 2.82
CA LYS A 95 -1.37 22.39 2.49
C LYS A 95 -0.87 22.57 1.06
N ASP A 96 -0.77 21.49 0.27
CA ASP A 96 -0.29 21.57 -1.10
C ASP A 96 -1.39 21.15 -2.12
N ASP A 97 -1.48 21.89 -3.24
CA ASP A 97 -2.37 21.53 -4.36
C ASP A 97 -2.02 20.18 -4.98
N LYS A 98 -0.85 19.62 -4.65
CA LYS A 98 -0.37 18.35 -5.16
C LYS A 98 -1.08 17.18 -4.45
N SER A 99 -1.42 17.30 -3.17
CA SER A 99 -2.12 16.31 -2.34
C SER A 99 -3.51 16.05 -2.89
N LEU A 100 -4.24 17.11 -3.24
CA LEU A 100 -5.55 17.01 -3.89
C LEU A 100 -5.46 16.30 -5.25
N ARG A 101 -4.47 16.64 -6.08
CA ARG A 101 -4.25 15.97 -7.38
C ARG A 101 -3.85 14.50 -7.22
N ASP A 102 -3.01 14.20 -6.25
CA ASP A 102 -2.55 12.85 -5.94
C ASP A 102 -3.74 11.99 -5.51
N LYS A 103 -4.56 12.50 -4.60
CA LYS A 103 -5.81 11.88 -4.15
C LYS A 103 -6.77 11.62 -5.31
N SER A 104 -7.07 12.61 -6.14
CA SER A 104 -7.93 12.44 -7.32
C SER A 104 -7.40 11.38 -8.27
N THR A 105 -6.09 11.35 -8.53
CA THR A 105 -5.50 10.39 -9.46
C THR A 105 -5.52 8.96 -8.92
N ILE A 106 -5.30 8.79 -7.60
CA ILE A 106 -5.44 7.50 -6.92
C ILE A 106 -6.87 6.97 -7.05
N LEU A 107 -7.85 7.82 -6.78
CA LEU A 107 -9.28 7.49 -6.90
C LEU A 107 -9.64 7.07 -8.32
N GLU A 108 -9.27 7.88 -9.32
CA GLU A 108 -9.50 7.57 -10.73
C GLU A 108 -8.88 6.23 -11.14
N SER A 109 -7.68 5.93 -10.64
CA SER A 109 -6.98 4.67 -10.94
C SER A 109 -7.68 3.46 -10.32
N LEU A 110 -8.08 3.54 -9.05
CA LEU A 110 -8.80 2.46 -8.39
C LEU A 110 -10.18 2.24 -9.01
N ILE A 111 -10.91 3.32 -9.32
CA ILE A 111 -12.19 3.26 -10.03
C ILE A 111 -12.00 2.59 -11.40
N ALA A 112 -10.99 2.98 -12.17
CA ALA A 112 -10.73 2.39 -13.48
C ALA A 112 -10.48 0.87 -13.40
N ILE A 113 -9.73 0.41 -12.40
CA ILE A 113 -9.50 -1.02 -12.16
C ILE A 113 -10.82 -1.72 -11.82
N CYS A 114 -11.56 -1.20 -10.84
CA CYS A 114 -12.83 -1.77 -10.36
C CYS A 114 -13.90 -1.84 -11.46
N LEU A 115 -14.14 -0.72 -12.17
CA LEU A 115 -15.19 -0.63 -13.20
C LEU A 115 -14.87 -1.49 -14.43
N SER A 116 -13.59 -1.71 -14.75
CA SER A 116 -13.19 -2.59 -15.87
C SER A 116 -13.57 -4.06 -15.66
N LYS A 117 -14.08 -4.42 -14.47
CA LYS A 117 -14.42 -5.80 -14.07
C LYS A 117 -15.82 -5.93 -13.50
N LEU A 118 -16.22 -5.03 -12.62
CA LEU A 118 -17.53 -5.06 -11.95
C LEU A 118 -18.65 -4.46 -12.81
N GLY A 119 -18.31 -3.83 -13.94
CA GLY A 119 -19.21 -2.92 -14.64
C GLY A 119 -19.38 -1.62 -13.84
N SER A 120 -20.51 -0.94 -14.00
CA SER A 120 -20.83 0.27 -13.23
C SER A 120 -22.18 0.14 -12.50
N PRO A 121 -22.29 -0.75 -11.49
CA PRO A 121 -23.48 -0.79 -10.63
C PRO A 121 -23.74 0.59 -10.03
N GLU A 122 -25.02 0.96 -9.89
CA GLU A 122 -25.40 2.23 -9.29
C GLU A 122 -24.77 2.40 -7.89
N GLY A 123 -24.19 3.57 -7.64
CA GLY A 123 -23.54 3.89 -6.36
C GLY A 123 -22.15 3.28 -6.12
N SER A 124 -21.67 2.35 -6.96
CA SER A 124 -20.36 1.70 -6.77
C SER A 124 -19.17 2.67 -6.77
N VAL A 125 -19.18 3.64 -7.70
CA VAL A 125 -18.17 4.70 -7.79
C VAL A 125 -18.20 5.57 -6.53
N SER A 126 -19.38 5.98 -6.09
CA SER A 126 -19.56 6.81 -4.89
C SER A 126 -19.08 6.10 -3.63
N ALA A 127 -19.41 4.81 -3.48
CA ALA A 127 -18.97 4.01 -2.33
C ALA A 127 -17.45 3.84 -2.29
N LEU A 128 -16.82 3.54 -3.45
CA LEU A 128 -15.37 3.42 -3.54
C LEU A 128 -14.69 4.77 -3.27
N ASN A 129 -15.24 5.86 -3.82
CA ASN A 129 -14.74 7.21 -3.54
C ASN A 129 -14.75 7.48 -2.05
N LEU A 130 -15.88 7.29 -1.37
CA LEU A 130 -15.99 7.53 0.06
C LEU A 130 -14.98 6.71 0.88
N ALA A 131 -14.84 5.42 0.58
CA ALA A 131 -13.94 4.54 1.33
C ALA A 131 -12.46 4.95 1.18
N ILE A 132 -12.03 5.26 -0.04
CA ILE A 132 -10.64 5.63 -0.32
C ILE A 132 -10.36 7.07 0.14
N ASP A 133 -11.32 7.98 -0.03
CA ASP A 133 -11.23 9.36 0.43
C ASP A 133 -11.01 9.43 1.94
N GLU A 134 -11.73 8.61 2.71
CA GLU A 134 -11.60 8.51 4.16
C GLU A 134 -10.23 7.98 4.58
N ILE A 135 -9.71 6.93 3.92
CA ILE A 135 -8.38 6.38 4.24
C ILE A 135 -7.27 7.40 3.96
N ILE A 136 -7.31 8.05 2.79
CA ILE A 136 -6.32 9.08 2.43
C ILE A 136 -6.42 10.28 3.37
N SER A 137 -7.63 10.73 3.70
CA SER A 137 -7.84 11.85 4.62
C SER A 137 -7.28 11.53 6.02
N ASN A 138 -7.43 10.29 6.50
CA ASN A 138 -6.83 9.84 7.75
C ASN A 138 -5.28 9.95 7.72
N ILE A 139 -4.66 9.58 6.60
CA ILE A 139 -3.21 9.77 6.40
C ILE A 139 -2.87 11.26 6.45
N GLU A 140 -3.57 12.10 5.70
CA GLU A 140 -3.25 13.52 5.60
C GLU A 140 -3.51 14.32 6.90
N ASP A 141 -4.59 14.02 7.62
CA ASP A 141 -5.02 14.79 8.80
C ASP A 141 -4.42 14.30 10.12
N HIS A 142 -4.19 12.99 10.23
CA HIS A 142 -4.07 12.35 11.53
C HIS A 142 -2.77 11.58 11.71
N SER A 143 -2.12 11.14 10.63
CA SER A 143 -0.89 10.35 10.73
C SER A 143 0.32 11.14 11.23
N GLU A 144 0.42 12.44 10.93
CA GLU A 144 1.64 13.23 11.13
C GLU A 144 2.85 12.72 10.30
N ALA A 145 2.62 11.83 9.33
CA ALA A 145 3.63 11.37 8.39
C ALA A 145 3.94 12.44 7.33
N GLU A 146 5.14 12.38 6.75
CA GLU A 146 5.50 13.23 5.60
C GLU A 146 4.87 12.70 4.30
N PHE A 147 4.78 11.38 4.17
CA PHE A 147 4.29 10.71 2.98
C PHE A 147 3.24 9.65 3.31
N GLY A 148 2.30 9.51 2.37
CA GLY A 148 1.47 8.33 2.24
C GLY A 148 1.94 7.46 1.07
N TRP A 149 1.64 6.18 1.15
CA TRP A 149 2.02 5.18 0.16
C TRP A 149 0.80 4.37 -0.28
N ILE A 150 0.78 3.99 -1.56
CA ILE A 150 -0.22 3.07 -2.11
C ILE A 150 0.38 2.17 -3.18
N ASN A 151 -0.10 0.94 -3.26
CA ASN A 151 -0.05 0.12 -4.47
C ASN A 151 -1.31 -0.73 -4.58
N ALA A 152 -1.58 -1.23 -5.79
CA ALA A 152 -2.71 -2.12 -6.02
C ALA A 152 -2.41 -3.12 -7.14
N GLN A 153 -3.00 -4.30 -7.08
CA GLN A 153 -2.93 -5.30 -8.14
C GLN A 153 -4.25 -6.06 -8.25
N PHE A 154 -4.82 -6.08 -9.45
CA PHE A 154 -5.91 -6.98 -9.78
C PHE A 154 -5.34 -8.34 -10.19
N TYR A 155 -5.89 -9.42 -9.65
CA TYR A 155 -5.55 -10.80 -9.97
C TYR A 155 -6.69 -11.45 -10.77
N PRO A 156 -6.69 -11.40 -12.12
CA PRO A 156 -7.84 -11.84 -12.92
C PRO A 156 -8.25 -13.28 -12.69
N ALA A 157 -7.28 -14.19 -12.55
CA ALA A 157 -7.54 -15.61 -12.32
C ALA A 157 -8.13 -15.92 -10.94
N LYS A 158 -8.02 -14.97 -9.99
CA LYS A 158 -8.53 -15.10 -8.62
C LYS A 158 -9.69 -14.14 -8.31
N GLU A 159 -10.06 -13.30 -9.28
CA GLU A 159 -11.17 -12.35 -9.23
C GLU A 159 -11.17 -11.42 -8.01
N TYR A 160 -9.99 -10.95 -7.57
CA TYR A 160 -9.89 -9.92 -6.53
C TYR A 160 -8.88 -8.83 -6.86
N LEU A 161 -9.15 -7.64 -6.32
CA LEU A 161 -8.25 -6.51 -6.28
C LEU A 161 -7.61 -6.44 -4.90
N ASP A 162 -6.28 -6.48 -4.86
CA ASP A 162 -5.50 -6.24 -3.65
C ASP A 162 -5.04 -4.78 -3.66
N VAL A 163 -5.38 -4.03 -2.60
CA VAL A 163 -4.99 -2.63 -2.41
C VAL A 163 -4.31 -2.54 -1.06
N CYS A 164 -3.08 -2.03 -1.04
CA CYS A 164 -2.40 -1.69 0.20
C CYS A 164 -2.19 -0.18 0.24
N MET A 165 -2.47 0.42 1.39
CA MET A 165 -2.14 1.80 1.72
C MET A 165 -1.40 1.82 3.05
N LEU A 166 -0.45 2.73 3.18
CA LEU A 166 0.43 2.79 4.34
C LEU A 166 0.88 4.23 4.59
N ASP A 167 1.02 4.58 5.86
CA ASP A 167 1.79 5.71 6.35
C ASP A 167 2.74 5.26 7.46
N SER A 168 3.77 6.07 7.73
CA SER A 168 4.76 5.82 8.79
C SER A 168 4.53 6.70 10.02
N GLY A 169 3.29 7.14 10.24
CA GLY A 169 2.93 8.17 11.22
C GLY A 169 2.75 7.67 12.65
N ILE A 170 2.10 8.50 13.47
CA ILE A 170 1.90 8.32 14.92
C ILE A 170 1.08 7.07 15.30
N THR A 171 0.50 6.35 14.33
CA THR A 171 -0.46 5.24 14.52
C THR A 171 -1.75 5.67 15.22
N ILE A 172 -2.80 4.86 15.08
CA ILE A 172 -4.08 5.10 15.78
C ILE A 172 -3.86 5.11 17.30
N ALA A 173 -3.17 4.11 17.85
CA ALA A 173 -2.90 4.01 19.29
C ALA A 173 -2.06 5.19 19.81
N GLY A 174 -1.02 5.58 19.07
CA GLY A 174 -0.20 6.72 19.43
C GLY A 174 -0.98 8.04 19.38
N LYS A 175 -1.95 8.19 18.47
CA LYS A 175 -2.84 9.36 18.44
C LYS A 175 -3.69 9.47 19.71
N TYR A 176 -4.34 8.37 20.12
CA TYR A 176 -5.11 8.33 21.38
C TYR A 176 -4.23 8.64 22.59
N LYS A 177 -3.03 8.04 22.64
CA LYS A 177 -2.06 8.32 23.70
C LYS A 177 -1.66 9.80 23.76
N LYS A 178 -1.48 10.46 22.61
CA LYS A 178 -1.14 11.89 22.52
C LYS A 178 -2.23 12.80 23.09
N VAL A 179 -3.49 12.39 23.05
CA VAL A 179 -4.62 13.13 23.64
C VAL A 179 -5.00 12.66 25.05
N GLY A 180 -4.16 11.82 25.68
CA GLY A 180 -4.34 11.38 27.07
C GLY A 180 -5.33 10.22 27.24
N ILE A 181 -5.62 9.46 26.18
CA ILE A 181 -6.48 8.28 26.23
C ILE A 181 -5.59 7.04 26.17
N ASP A 182 -5.68 6.19 27.20
CA ASP A 182 -5.02 4.89 27.22
C ASP A 182 -5.74 3.92 26.28
N TYR A 183 -5.19 3.78 25.08
CA TYR A 183 -5.66 2.83 24.08
C TYR A 183 -4.98 1.48 24.29
N VAL A 184 -5.71 0.51 24.86
CA VAL A 184 -5.23 -0.87 25.03
C VAL A 184 -5.46 -1.63 23.72
N GLN A 185 -4.40 -1.84 22.95
CA GLN A 185 -4.42 -2.80 21.85
C GLN A 185 -4.24 -4.22 22.42
N TYR A 186 -5.28 -5.05 22.35
CA TYR A 186 -5.13 -6.49 22.45
C TYR A 186 -4.52 -6.97 21.13
N ILE A 187 -3.19 -7.11 21.08
CA ILE A 187 -2.50 -7.83 20.01
C ILE A 187 -1.88 -9.05 20.68
N ASP A 188 -2.54 -10.20 20.54
CA ASP A 188 -1.96 -11.53 20.79
C ASP A 188 -1.03 -11.94 19.64
#